data_AF-A0A4Z0GZX8-F1
#
_entry.id   AF-A0A4Z0GZX8-F1
#
_cell.length_a   1.000
_cell.length_b   1.000
_cell.length_c   1.000
_cell.angle_alpha   90.00
_cell.angle_beta   90.00
_cell.angle_gamma   90.00
#
_symmetry.space_group_name_H-M   'P 1'
#
loop_
_entity.id
_entity.type
_entity.pdbx_description
1 polymer ?
#
loop_
_entity_poly.entity_id
_entity_poly.type
_entity_poly.pdbx_seq_one_letter_code
_entity_poly.pdbx_strand_id
1 'polypeptide(L)'
;MHNTIEDYLSQLEDKLRELPANERRVHLNEIRDHLMEAAAEEGKSEQEIVNSFLSPEQLSQDILKEEQNRVQKTSFENPDYWFGITVTSVVAPFGALALPFIFDDIDIGLFVPFLLQFIVAASALFGYYKDRLTTRRGDILKQVGRIMIPVLAIPFGLFSIDIMQSGDLSTFNLVYLACYLLVWLATYIALRNVYLSHSKVVID
;
A
#
# COMPACT_ATOMS: atom_id res chain seq x y z
N MET A 1 -4.64 -2.89 -33.47
CA MET A 1 -5.81 -3.42 -34.21
C MET A 1 -6.53 -4.28 -33.19
N HIS A 2 -7.59 -3.76 -32.57
CA HIS A 2 -8.28 -4.46 -31.48
C HIS A 2 -9.10 -5.59 -32.08
N ASN A 3 -8.90 -6.82 -31.60
CA ASN A 3 -9.59 -7.98 -32.17
C ASN A 3 -10.76 -8.46 -31.30
N THR A 4 -10.80 -8.07 -30.02
CA THR A 4 -11.85 -8.46 -29.07
C THR A 4 -12.09 -7.36 -28.04
N ILE A 5 -13.25 -7.41 -27.36
CA ILE A 5 -13.56 -6.53 -26.22
C ILE A 5 -12.52 -6.71 -25.11
N GLU A 6 -12.05 -7.93 -24.89
CA GLU A 6 -11.08 -8.22 -23.83
C GLU A 6 -9.69 -7.60 -24.12
N ASP A 7 -9.25 -7.63 -25.38
CA ASP A 7 -7.99 -6.97 -25.79
C ASP A 7 -8.07 -5.44 -25.61
N TYR A 8 -9.23 -4.85 -25.90
CA TYR A 8 -9.50 -3.44 -25.63
C TYR A 8 -9.45 -3.11 -24.13
N LEU A 9 -10.13 -3.90 -23.30
CA LEU A 9 -10.18 -3.69 -21.85
C LEU A 9 -8.80 -3.87 -21.20
N SER A 10 -8.01 -4.84 -21.65
CA SER A 10 -6.65 -5.05 -21.17
C SER A 10 -5.74 -3.84 -21.48
N GLN A 11 -5.82 -3.30 -22.70
CA GLN A 11 -5.06 -2.09 -23.07
C GLN A 11 -5.52 -0.86 -22.29
N LEU A 12 -6.82 -0.76 -22.00
CA LEU A 12 -7.36 0.32 -21.19
C LEU A 12 -6.92 0.20 -19.72
N GLU A 13 -6.95 -1.00 -19.15
CA GLU A 13 -6.48 -1.27 -17.79
C GLU A 13 -5.04 -0.80 -17.60
N ASP A 14 -4.16 -1.12 -18.56
CA ASP A 14 -2.76 -0.72 -18.52
C ASP A 14 -2.57 0.79 -18.47
N LYS A 15 -3.45 1.54 -19.13
CA LYS A 15 -3.40 3.01 -19.16
C LYS A 15 -4.03 3.65 -17.92
N LEU A 16 -4.94 2.94 -17.25
CA LEU A 16 -5.58 3.38 -16.01
C LEU A 16 -4.80 2.99 -14.75
N ARG A 17 -3.54 2.53 -14.87
CA ARG A 17 -2.69 2.11 -13.73
C ARG A 17 -2.45 3.22 -12.70
N GLU A 18 -2.62 4.48 -13.08
CA GLU A 18 -2.52 5.62 -12.14
C GLU A 18 -3.71 5.69 -11.17
N LEU A 19 -4.85 5.10 -11.54
CA LEU A 19 -6.00 5.01 -10.65
C LEU A 19 -5.81 3.92 -9.59
N PRO A 20 -6.39 4.12 -8.38
CA PRO A 20 -6.58 3.07 -7.40
C PRO A 20 -7.21 1.82 -8.02
N ALA A 21 -6.73 0.63 -7.62
CA ALA A 21 -7.19 -0.64 -8.21
C ALA A 21 -8.71 -0.86 -8.11
N ASN A 22 -9.35 -0.39 -7.05
CA ASN A 22 -10.80 -0.44 -6.90
C ASN A 22 -11.53 0.46 -7.91
N GLU A 23 -11.07 1.71 -8.10
CA GLU A 23 -11.66 2.68 -9.03
C GLU A 23 -11.43 2.23 -10.48
N ARG A 24 -10.23 1.74 -10.79
CA ARG A 24 -9.93 1.12 -12.08
C ARG A 24 -10.88 -0.02 -12.41
N ARG A 25 -11.12 -0.94 -11.46
CA ARG A 25 -12.08 -2.04 -11.64
C ARG A 25 -13.51 -1.57 -11.86
N VAL A 26 -13.95 -0.49 -11.21
CA VAL A 26 -15.27 0.09 -11.43
C VAL A 26 -15.40 0.58 -12.87
N HIS A 27 -14.45 1.40 -13.34
CA HIS A 27 -14.47 1.90 -14.73
C HIS A 27 -14.39 0.77 -15.76
N LEU A 28 -13.52 -0.23 -15.54
CA LEU A 28 -13.40 -1.37 -16.46
C LEU A 28 -14.70 -2.18 -16.53
N ASN A 29 -15.39 -2.38 -15.41
CA ASN A 29 -16.67 -3.09 -15.40
C ASN A 29 -17.77 -2.28 -16.08
N GLU A 30 -17.87 -0.98 -15.80
CA GLU A 30 -18.83 -0.10 -16.49
C GLU A 30 -18.62 -0.12 -18.00
N ILE A 31 -17.38 0.00 -18.46
CA ILE A 31 -17.07 -0.01 -19.90
C ILE A 31 -17.30 -1.39 -20.51
N ARG A 32 -16.98 -2.47 -19.79
CA ARG A 32 -17.30 -3.83 -20.22
C ARG A 32 -18.81 -4.00 -20.41
N ASP A 33 -19.61 -3.58 -19.44
CA ASP A 33 -21.07 -3.70 -19.49
C ASP A 33 -21.63 -2.92 -20.69
N HIS A 34 -21.15 -1.69 -20.91
CA HIS A 34 -21.53 -0.87 -22.07
C HIS A 34 -21.15 -1.53 -23.41
N LEU A 35 -19.94 -2.09 -23.53
CA LEU A 35 -19.49 -2.76 -24.76
C LEU A 35 -20.28 -4.06 -25.02
N MET A 36 -20.61 -4.81 -23.97
CA MET A 36 -21.42 -6.02 -24.07
C MET A 36 -22.88 -5.71 -24.42
N GLU A 37 -23.46 -4.64 -23.87
CA GLU A 37 -24.80 -4.16 -24.21
C GLU A 37 -24.86 -3.74 -25.68
N ALA A 38 -23.88 -2.94 -26.14
CA ALA A 38 -23.78 -2.57 -27.55
C ALA A 38 -23.65 -3.79 -28.48
N ALA A 39 -22.95 -4.86 -28.03
CA ALA A 39 -22.86 -6.11 -28.78
C ALA A 39 -24.18 -6.87 -28.87
N ALA A 40 -24.95 -6.88 -27.78
CA ALA A 40 -26.24 -7.54 -27.73
C ALA A 40 -27.31 -6.78 -28.55
N GLU A 41 -27.31 -5.46 -28.50
CA GLU A 41 -28.34 -4.62 -29.13
C GLU A 41 -28.09 -4.37 -30.61
N GLU A 42 -26.83 -4.11 -31.00
CA GLU A 42 -26.52 -3.71 -32.37
C GLU A 42 -26.27 -4.91 -33.30
N GLY A 43 -26.14 -6.13 -32.74
CA GLY A 43 -25.86 -7.35 -33.50
C GLY A 43 -24.56 -7.31 -34.31
N LYS A 44 -23.67 -6.36 -33.98
CA LYS A 44 -22.38 -6.14 -34.63
C LYS A 44 -21.32 -7.08 -34.08
N SER A 45 -20.28 -7.31 -34.87
CA SER A 45 -19.11 -8.05 -34.37
C SER A 45 -18.39 -7.25 -33.29
N GLU A 46 -17.74 -7.93 -32.33
CA GLU A 46 -16.93 -7.26 -31.28
C GLU A 46 -15.96 -6.24 -31.86
N GLN A 47 -15.38 -6.56 -33.02
CA GLN A 47 -14.40 -5.72 -33.69
C GLN A 47 -15.01 -4.41 -34.22
N GLU A 48 -16.23 -4.45 -34.73
CA GLU A 48 -16.94 -3.24 -35.18
C GLU A 48 -17.30 -2.33 -34.00
N ILE A 49 -17.69 -2.92 -32.88
CA ILE A 49 -18.09 -2.18 -31.67
C ILE A 49 -16.89 -1.48 -31.07
N VAL A 50 -15.79 -2.23 -30.86
CA VAL A 50 -14.56 -1.67 -30.31
C VAL A 50 -13.98 -0.59 -31.24
N ASN A 51 -14.07 -0.75 -32.56
CA ASN A 51 -13.62 0.27 -33.51
C ASN A 51 -14.53 1.50 -33.56
N SER A 52 -15.81 1.36 -33.19
CA SER A 52 -16.77 2.47 -33.09
C SER A 52 -16.62 3.26 -31.78
N PHE A 53 -15.98 2.66 -30.79
CA PHE A 53 -15.72 3.28 -29.50
C PHE A 53 -14.48 4.19 -29.55
N LEU A 54 -14.33 5.04 -28.53
CA LEU A 54 -13.08 5.78 -28.33
C LEU A 54 -11.92 4.81 -28.20
N SER A 55 -10.73 5.19 -28.68
CA SER A 55 -9.54 4.36 -28.45
C SER A 55 -9.21 4.25 -26.95
N PRO A 56 -8.55 3.17 -26.48
CA PRO A 56 -8.14 3.05 -25.08
C PRO A 56 -7.31 4.24 -24.61
N GLU A 57 -6.48 4.81 -25.51
CA GLU A 57 -5.69 6.00 -25.27
C GLU A 57 -6.57 7.21 -24.91
N GLN A 58 -7.55 7.52 -25.77
CA GLN A 58 -8.42 8.68 -25.58
C GLN A 58 -9.32 8.51 -24.35
N LEU A 59 -9.90 7.32 -24.21
CA LEU A 59 -10.80 7.03 -23.08
C LEU A 59 -10.04 7.09 -21.75
N SER A 60 -8.82 6.55 -21.69
CA SER A 60 -7.99 6.65 -20.48
C SER A 60 -7.68 8.10 -20.11
N GLN A 61 -7.39 8.96 -21.10
CA GLN A 61 -7.11 10.37 -20.86
C GLN A 61 -8.33 11.10 -20.32
N ASP A 62 -9.52 10.80 -20.85
CA ASP A 62 -10.76 11.42 -20.39
C ASP A 62 -11.09 10.99 -18.95
N ILE A 63 -11.00 9.69 -18.64
CA ILE A 63 -11.23 9.16 -17.28
C ILE A 63 -10.22 9.77 -16.29
N LEU A 64 -8.92 9.75 -16.61
CA LEU A 64 -7.88 10.28 -15.73
C LEU A 64 -8.05 11.79 -15.51
N LYS A 65 -8.44 12.53 -16.55
CA LYS A 65 -8.70 13.97 -16.45
C LYS A 65 -9.94 14.27 -15.62
N GLU A 66 -11.01 13.49 -15.76
CA GLU A 66 -12.21 13.63 -14.94
C GLU A 66 -11.89 13.38 -13.46
N GLU A 67 -11.16 12.30 -13.16
CA GLU A 67 -10.74 12.00 -11.78
C GLU A 67 -9.79 13.06 -11.23
N GLN A 68 -8.83 13.54 -12.02
CA GLN A 68 -7.94 14.61 -11.60
C GLN A 68 -8.72 15.89 -11.27
N ASN A 69 -9.70 16.25 -12.11
CA ASN A 69 -10.56 17.41 -11.87
C ASN A 69 -11.47 17.22 -10.65
N ARG A 70 -11.98 16.01 -10.43
CA ARG A 70 -12.80 15.66 -9.26
C ARG A 70 -11.96 15.80 -7.98
N VAL A 71 -10.79 15.17 -7.93
CA VAL A 71 -9.85 15.27 -6.80
C VAL A 71 -9.47 16.72 -6.55
N GLN A 72 -9.15 17.49 -7.58
CA GLN A 72 -8.73 18.89 -7.45
C GLN A 72 -9.87 19.82 -6.99
N LYS A 73 -11.13 19.49 -7.30
CA LYS A 73 -12.31 20.24 -6.83
C LYS A 73 -12.75 19.87 -5.43
N THR A 74 -12.54 18.62 -5.00
CA THR A 74 -13.08 18.12 -3.72
C THR A 74 -12.04 17.97 -2.62
N SER A 75 -10.74 18.00 -2.94
CA SER A 75 -9.67 17.73 -1.97
C SER A 75 -8.71 18.90 -1.85
N PHE A 76 -8.48 19.36 -0.61
CA PHE A 76 -7.44 20.34 -0.27
C PHE A 76 -6.04 19.72 -0.21
N GLU A 77 -5.94 18.38 -0.34
CA GLU A 77 -4.78 17.60 0.10
C GLU A 77 -4.22 16.72 -1.02
N ASN A 78 -2.90 16.50 -0.95
CA ASN A 78 -2.19 15.55 -1.81
C ASN A 78 -2.33 14.14 -1.20
N PRO A 79 -3.17 13.24 -1.75
CA PRO A 79 -3.55 12.00 -1.08
C PRO A 79 -2.37 11.03 -0.89
N ASP A 80 -1.28 11.19 -1.65
CA ASP A 80 -0.07 10.39 -1.49
C ASP A 80 0.82 10.86 -0.32
N TYR A 81 0.68 12.11 0.11
CA TYR A 81 1.40 12.62 1.28
C TYR A 81 0.94 11.91 2.56
N TRP A 82 -0.37 11.78 2.75
CA TRP A 82 -0.95 11.07 3.89
C TRP A 82 -0.64 9.59 3.88
N PHE A 83 -0.55 8.98 2.69
CA PHE A 83 -0.05 7.62 2.58
C PHE A 83 1.39 7.50 3.10
N GLY A 84 2.29 8.40 2.69
CA GLY A 84 3.67 8.46 3.18
C GLY A 84 3.76 8.64 4.71
N ILE A 85 2.94 9.52 5.28
CA ILE A 85 2.82 9.67 6.74
C ILE A 85 2.38 8.36 7.38
N THR A 86 1.35 7.72 6.84
CA THR A 86 0.79 6.47 7.39
C THR A 86 1.86 5.38 7.43
N VAL A 87 2.58 5.17 6.32
CA VAL A 87 3.66 4.17 6.25
C VAL A 87 4.79 4.51 7.23
N THR A 88 5.19 5.78 7.31
CA THR A 88 6.21 6.22 8.27
C THR A 88 5.77 5.97 9.71
N SER A 89 4.51 6.23 10.02
CA SER A 89 3.92 6.03 11.35
C SER A 89 3.79 4.56 11.75
N VAL A 90 3.83 3.61 10.80
CA VAL A 90 3.95 2.17 11.07
C VAL A 90 5.40 1.78 11.41
N VAL A 91 6.38 2.42 10.77
CA VAL A 91 7.80 2.02 10.89
C VAL A 91 8.52 2.74 12.01
N ALA A 92 8.32 4.05 12.15
CA ALA A 92 9.01 4.89 13.13
C ALA A 92 8.89 4.41 14.60
N PRO A 93 7.71 3.88 15.05
CA PRO A 93 7.58 3.35 16.40
C PRO A 93 8.59 2.25 16.76
N PHE A 94 9.08 1.47 15.79
CA PHE A 94 10.10 0.44 16.06
C PHE A 94 11.41 1.03 16.62
N GLY A 95 11.76 2.27 16.28
CA GLY A 95 12.92 2.95 16.87
C GLY A 95 12.68 3.28 18.35
N ALA A 96 11.55 3.93 18.66
CA ALA A 96 11.20 4.29 20.03
C ALA A 96 11.01 3.05 20.91
N LEU A 97 10.31 2.03 20.41
CA LEU A 97 10.06 0.77 21.12
C LEU A 97 11.32 -0.10 21.29
N ALA A 98 12.47 0.29 20.73
CA ALA A 98 13.73 -0.37 21.05
C ALA A 98 14.42 0.25 22.29
N LEU A 99 14.02 1.45 22.72
CA LEU A 99 14.65 2.12 23.86
C LEU A 99 14.54 1.38 25.21
N PRO A 100 13.48 0.59 25.50
CA PRO A 100 13.40 -0.17 26.75
C PRO A 100 14.59 -1.09 27.04
N PHE A 101 15.42 -1.44 26.06
CA PHE A 101 16.63 -2.22 26.30
C PHE A 101 17.69 -1.49 27.13
N ILE A 102 17.69 -0.17 27.17
CA ILE A 102 18.75 0.63 27.84
C ILE A 102 18.23 1.48 29.01
N PHE A 103 16.94 1.37 29.34
CA PHE A 103 16.32 2.09 30.45
C PHE A 103 15.86 1.10 31.53
N ASP A 104 16.43 1.21 32.73
CA ASP A 104 16.11 0.30 33.85
C ASP A 104 14.70 0.54 34.43
N ASP A 105 14.24 1.80 34.46
CA ASP A 105 12.92 2.19 34.95
C ASP A 105 12.01 2.61 33.78
N ILE A 106 11.35 1.61 33.17
CA ILE A 106 10.45 1.84 32.04
C ILE A 106 9.11 2.39 32.55
N ASP A 107 8.90 3.70 32.39
CA ASP A 107 7.55 4.25 32.42
C ASP A 107 6.84 3.89 31.10
N ILE A 108 6.03 2.84 31.15
CA ILE A 108 5.23 2.34 30.02
C ILE A 108 4.38 3.48 29.43
N GLY A 109 3.96 4.46 30.23
CA GLY A 109 3.18 5.62 29.80
C GLY A 109 3.88 6.42 28.69
N LEU A 110 5.21 6.48 28.69
CA LEU A 110 5.99 7.17 27.65
C LEU A 110 5.94 6.46 26.30
N PHE A 111 5.66 5.16 26.29
CA PHE A 111 5.59 4.34 25.07
C PHE A 111 4.18 4.21 24.49
N VAL A 112 3.15 4.49 25.30
CA VAL A 112 1.73 4.44 24.88
C VAL A 112 1.46 5.27 23.61
N PRO A 113 1.95 6.52 23.45
CA PRO A 113 1.72 7.28 22.23
C PRO A 113 2.26 6.59 20.97
N PHE A 114 3.43 5.95 21.05
CA PHE A 114 4.03 5.24 19.92
C PHE A 114 3.26 3.96 19.57
N LEU A 115 2.75 3.25 20.58
CA LEU A 115 1.88 2.09 20.38
C LEU A 115 0.55 2.50 19.74
N LEU A 116 -0.08 3.57 20.20
CA LEU A 116 -1.32 4.10 19.61
C LEU A 116 -1.08 4.56 18.18
N GLN A 117 0.01 5.30 17.94
CA GLN A 117 0.42 5.72 16.59
C GLN A 117 0.58 4.50 15.68
N PHE A 118 1.29 3.45 16.14
CA PHE A 118 1.47 2.22 15.40
C PHE A 118 0.14 1.54 15.07
N ILE A 119 -0.76 1.36 16.05
CA ILE A 119 -2.05 0.68 15.88
C ILE A 119 -2.94 1.43 14.88
N VAL A 120 -3.05 2.76 15.02
CA VAL A 120 -3.88 3.59 14.13
C VAL A 120 -3.31 3.56 12.71
N ALA A 121 -2.00 3.72 12.56
CA ALA A 121 -1.35 3.72 11.26
C ALA A 121 -1.41 2.33 10.60
N ALA A 122 -1.23 1.25 11.35
CA ALA A 122 -1.35 -0.12 10.86
C ALA A 122 -2.78 -0.42 10.40
N SER A 123 -3.79 0.01 11.15
CA SER A 123 -5.20 -0.13 10.78
C SER A 123 -5.51 0.64 9.49
N ALA A 124 -5.02 1.87 9.36
CA ALA A 124 -5.17 2.66 8.15
C ALA A 124 -4.44 2.03 6.96
N LEU A 125 -3.21 1.53 7.15
CA LEU A 125 -2.40 0.98 6.08
C LEU A 125 -2.95 -0.36 5.57
N PHE A 126 -3.21 -1.29 6.49
CA PHE A 126 -3.59 -2.67 6.15
C PHE A 126 -5.10 -2.84 5.95
N GLY A 127 -5.92 -1.89 6.43
CA GLY A 127 -7.35 -1.83 6.21
C GLY A 127 -7.74 -0.90 5.06
N TYR A 128 -7.56 0.41 5.26
CA TYR A 128 -8.07 1.44 4.33
C TYR A 128 -7.26 1.56 3.03
N TYR A 129 -5.93 1.65 3.14
CA TYR A 129 -5.07 1.88 1.98
C TYR A 129 -4.78 0.63 1.16
N LYS A 130 -5.02 -0.56 1.72
CA LYS A 130 -4.80 -1.85 1.04
C LYS A 130 -5.44 -1.90 -0.35
N ASP A 131 -6.67 -1.39 -0.48
CA ASP A 131 -7.43 -1.42 -1.73
C ASP A 131 -7.30 -0.12 -2.55
N ARG A 132 -6.54 0.86 -2.04
CA ARG A 132 -6.34 2.18 -2.66
C ARG A 132 -4.89 2.41 -3.11
N LEU A 133 -4.21 1.34 -3.54
CA LEU A 133 -2.82 1.40 -3.98
C LEU A 133 -2.74 1.89 -5.42
N THR A 134 -1.96 2.95 -5.61
CA THR A 134 -1.49 3.45 -6.91
C THR A 134 -0.03 3.01 -7.12
N THR A 135 0.48 3.10 -8.34
CA THR A 135 1.88 2.75 -8.67
C THR A 135 2.88 3.45 -7.74
N ARG A 136 2.67 4.75 -7.48
CA ARG A 136 3.54 5.55 -6.60
C ARG A 136 3.52 5.06 -5.15
N ARG A 137 2.35 4.65 -4.63
CA ARG A 137 2.23 4.07 -3.28
C ARG A 137 2.90 2.70 -3.21
N GLY A 138 2.81 1.92 -4.29
CA GLY A 138 3.54 0.67 -4.44
C GLY A 138 5.06 0.85 -4.33
N ASP A 139 5.62 1.88 -4.97
CA ASP A 139 7.05 2.20 -4.88
C ASP A 139 7.48 2.60 -3.47
N ILE A 140 6.65 3.38 -2.76
CA ILE A 140 6.88 3.72 -1.34
C ILE A 140 6.92 2.45 -0.49
N LEU A 141 5.96 1.55 -0.64
CA LEU A 141 5.93 0.28 0.10
C LEU A 141 7.16 -0.59 -0.20
N LYS A 142 7.60 -0.64 -1.45
CA LYS A 142 8.81 -1.36 -1.86
C LYS A 142 10.06 -0.79 -1.19
N GLN A 143 10.19 0.54 -1.16
CA GLN A 143 11.32 1.22 -0.52
C GLN A 143 11.30 0.98 0.99
N VAL A 144 10.14 1.12 1.63
CA VAL A 144 9.98 0.91 3.07
C VAL A 144 10.22 -0.53 3.47
N GLY A 145 9.73 -1.50 2.69
CA GLY A 145 10.01 -2.92 2.91
C GLY A 145 11.52 -3.24 2.88
N ARG A 146 12.31 -2.51 2.08
CA ARG A 146 13.79 -2.63 2.08
C ARG A 146 14.42 -2.01 3.33
N ILE A 147 13.90 -0.87 3.80
CA ILE A 147 14.38 -0.16 5.00
C ILE A 147 14.04 -0.93 6.29
N MET A 148 12.96 -1.70 6.31
CA MET A 148 12.57 -2.50 7.47
C MET A 148 13.68 -3.46 7.94
N ILE A 149 14.47 -4.01 7.01
CA ILE A 149 15.54 -4.97 7.33
C ILE A 149 16.64 -4.31 8.18
N PRO A 150 17.28 -3.20 7.77
CA PRO A 150 18.29 -2.54 8.60
C PRO A 150 17.72 -1.94 9.90
N VAL A 151 16.41 -1.68 10.01
CA VAL A 151 15.79 -1.26 11.29
C VAL A 151 15.99 -2.28 12.40
N LEU A 152 16.11 -3.58 12.07
CA LEU A 152 16.43 -4.62 13.07
C LEU A 152 17.79 -4.42 13.74
N ALA A 153 18.72 -3.69 13.12
CA ALA A 153 20.01 -3.40 13.76
C ALA A 153 19.84 -2.59 15.05
N ILE A 154 18.76 -1.80 15.18
CA ILE A 154 18.49 -0.98 16.37
C ILE A 154 18.22 -1.85 17.62
N PRO A 155 17.18 -2.70 17.67
CA PRO A 155 16.91 -3.53 18.84
C PRO A 155 18.05 -4.49 19.16
N PHE A 156 18.69 -5.10 18.15
CA PHE A 156 19.85 -5.98 18.40
C PHE A 156 21.06 -5.21 18.93
N GLY A 157 21.30 -4.00 18.42
CA GLY A 157 22.38 -3.14 18.90
C GLY A 157 22.17 -2.70 20.35
N LEU A 158 20.96 -2.22 20.68
CA LEU A 158 20.63 -1.81 22.04
C LEU A 158 20.62 -2.99 23.03
N PHE A 159 20.08 -4.14 22.64
CA PHE A 159 20.14 -5.36 23.44
C PHE A 159 21.59 -5.84 23.67
N SER A 160 22.46 -5.69 22.69
CA SER A 160 23.88 -6.04 22.86
C SER A 160 24.58 -5.08 23.84
N ILE A 161 24.25 -3.78 23.79
CA ILE A 161 24.78 -2.78 24.72
C ILE A 161 24.33 -3.09 26.16
N ASP A 162 23.07 -3.47 26.36
CA ASP A 162 22.53 -3.87 27.65
C ASP A 162 23.32 -5.02 28.27
N ILE A 163 23.59 -6.09 27.51
CA ILE A 163 24.41 -7.22 27.97
C ILE A 163 25.82 -6.77 28.35
N MET A 164 26.42 -5.86 27.58
CA MET A 164 27.75 -5.33 27.87
C MET A 164 27.80 -4.49 29.15
N GLN A 165 26.70 -3.78 29.48
CA GLN A 165 26.62 -2.92 30.65
C GLN A 165 26.24 -3.70 31.92
N SER A 166 25.24 -4.55 31.84
CA SER A 166 24.73 -5.35 32.97
C SER A 166 25.61 -6.56 33.27
N GLY A 167 26.30 -7.10 32.26
CA GLY A 167 27.10 -8.33 32.37
C GLY A 167 26.26 -9.61 32.45
N ASP A 168 24.94 -9.53 32.29
CA ASP A 168 24.01 -10.66 32.38
C ASP A 168 22.95 -10.60 31.27
N LEU A 169 22.29 -11.73 31.02
CA LEU A 169 21.14 -11.82 30.13
C LEU A 169 19.85 -11.65 30.94
N SER A 170 19.36 -10.42 30.99
CA SER A 170 18.06 -10.13 31.60
C SER A 170 16.94 -10.92 30.90
N THR A 171 16.21 -11.72 31.67
CA THR A 171 15.06 -12.49 31.17
C THR A 171 13.99 -11.56 30.60
N PHE A 172 13.79 -10.38 31.21
CA PHE A 172 12.87 -9.38 30.71
C PHE A 172 13.27 -8.89 29.31
N ASN A 173 14.52 -8.47 29.13
CA ASN A 173 15.01 -7.97 27.84
C ASN A 173 14.98 -9.06 26.76
N LEU A 174 15.25 -10.32 27.11
CA LEU A 174 15.16 -11.44 26.19
C LEU A 174 13.71 -11.68 25.72
N VAL A 175 12.74 -11.70 26.65
CA VAL A 175 11.32 -11.83 26.31
C VAL A 175 10.83 -10.62 25.51
N TYR A 176 11.25 -9.41 25.89
CA TYR A 176 10.89 -8.18 25.18
C TYR A 176 11.42 -8.19 23.75
N LEU A 177 12.67 -8.61 23.52
CA LEU A 177 13.24 -8.77 22.19
C LEU A 177 12.47 -9.79 21.35
N ALA A 178 12.10 -10.93 21.94
CA ALA A 178 11.30 -11.93 21.23
C ALA A 178 9.94 -11.35 20.79
N CYS A 179 9.22 -10.66 21.68
CA CYS A 179 7.96 -9.99 21.37
C CYS A 179 8.14 -8.91 20.29
N TYR A 180 9.18 -8.08 20.40
CA TYR A 180 9.51 -7.05 19.41
C TYR A 180 9.72 -7.67 18.03
N LEU A 181 10.52 -8.75 17.93
CA LEU A 181 10.81 -9.42 16.67
C LEU A 181 9.56 -10.05 16.06
N LEU A 182 8.64 -10.59 16.87
CA LEU A 182 7.36 -11.11 16.39
C LEU A 182 6.50 -10.01 15.78
N VAL A 183 6.36 -8.87 16.45
CA VAL A 183 5.59 -7.72 15.94
C VAL A 183 6.23 -7.16 14.67
N TRP A 184 7.57 -7.05 14.64
CA TRP A 184 8.32 -6.63 13.46
C TRP A 184 8.07 -7.57 12.29
N LEU A 185 8.17 -8.89 12.52
CA LEU A 185 8.00 -9.90 11.48
C LEU A 185 6.58 -9.90 10.92
N ALA A 186 5.57 -9.84 11.80
CA ALA A 186 4.17 -9.72 11.39
C ALA A 186 3.95 -8.49 10.51
N THR A 187 4.52 -7.34 10.92
CA THR A 187 4.42 -6.08 10.17
C THR A 187 5.13 -6.16 8.82
N TYR A 188 6.32 -6.74 8.77
CA TYR A 188 7.09 -6.94 7.55
C TYR A 188 6.33 -7.83 6.54
N ILE A 189 5.77 -8.94 7.02
CA ILE A 189 4.96 -9.84 6.20
C ILE A 189 3.70 -9.12 5.70
N ALA A 190 3.00 -8.38 6.56
CA ALA A 190 1.82 -7.61 6.18
C ALA A 190 2.13 -6.56 5.10
N LEU A 191 3.19 -5.77 5.28
CA LEU A 191 3.68 -4.81 4.27
C LEU A 191 3.99 -5.49 2.94
N ARG A 192 4.72 -6.61 2.99
CA ARG A 192 5.07 -7.38 1.80
C ARG A 192 3.82 -7.91 1.09
N ASN A 193 2.83 -8.38 1.83
CA ASN A 193 1.58 -8.88 1.27
C ASN A 193 0.78 -7.77 0.57
N VAL A 194 0.70 -6.58 1.16
CA VAL A 194 0.05 -5.40 0.56
C VAL A 194 0.77 -4.96 -0.72
N TYR A 195 2.12 -4.95 -0.71
CA TYR A 195 2.90 -4.67 -1.91
C TYR A 195 2.67 -5.73 -3.01
N LEU A 196 2.69 -7.01 -2.64
CA LEU A 196 2.52 -8.10 -3.61
C LEU A 196 1.10 -8.13 -4.19
N SER A 197 0.07 -7.85 -3.38
CA SER A 197 -1.30 -7.77 -3.89
C SER A 197 -1.42 -6.67 -4.95
N HIS A 198 -0.76 -5.52 -4.77
CA HIS A 198 -0.69 -4.49 -5.81
C HIS A 198 0.03 -4.99 -7.06
N SER A 199 1.19 -5.64 -6.92
CA SER A 199 1.97 -6.11 -8.08
C SER A 199 1.29 -7.20 -8.90
N LYS A 200 0.40 -8.01 -8.32
CA LYS A 200 -0.36 -9.02 -9.05
C LYS A 200 -1.41 -8.39 -9.98
N VAL A 201 -2.09 -7.33 -9.54
CA VAL A 201 -2.99 -6.52 -10.40
C VAL A 201 -2.24 -5.69 -11.46
N VAL A 202 -0.93 -5.85 -11.60
CA VAL A 202 -0.10 -5.17 -12.60
C VAL A 202 0.45 -6.16 -13.64
N ILE A 203 0.36 -7.47 -13.37
CA ILE A 203 0.95 -8.54 -14.18
C ILE A 203 -0.12 -9.51 -14.73
N ASP A 204 -1.25 -9.67 -14.04
CA ASP A 204 -2.45 -10.32 -14.57
C ASP A 204 -3.29 -9.32 -15.38
#